data_AF-A0A426XSP4-F1
#
_entry.id   AF-A0A426XSP4-F1
#
_cell.length_a   1.000
_cell.length_b   1.000
_cell.length_c   1.000
_cell.angle_alpha   90.00
_cell.angle_beta   90.00
_cell.angle_gamma   90.00
#
_symmetry.space_group_name_H-M   'P 1'
#
loop_
_entity.id
_entity.type
_entity.pdbx_description
1 polymer ?
#
loop_
_entity_poly.entity_id
_entity_poly.type
_entity_poly.pdbx_seq_one_letter_code
_entity_poly.pdbx_strand_id
1 'polypeptide(L)' 'MYESWTRLTRITIINFLVYYNKHVFFHKSINTFDKIQDINHIENLMDTVVEEIRLQYIV' A
#
# COMPACT_ATOMS: atom_id res chain seq x y z
N MET A 1 -28.88 18.66 13.54
CA MET A 1 -27.46 19.02 13.69
C MET A 1 -26.76 18.58 12.42
N TYR A 2 -26.34 19.53 11.59
CA TYR A 2 -25.79 19.29 10.24
C TYR A 2 -24.27 19.51 10.32
N GLU A 3 -23.51 18.43 10.45
CA GLU A 3 -22.05 18.50 10.34
C GLU A 3 -21.68 18.50 8.86
N SER A 4 -21.37 19.70 8.38
CA SER A 4 -20.81 19.98 7.07
C SER A 4 -19.40 19.38 6.96
N TRP A 5 -19.28 18.20 6.34
CA TRP A 5 -17.99 17.64 5.91
C TRP A 5 -17.59 18.23 4.55
N THR A 6 -17.19 19.49 4.51
CA THR A 6 -16.82 20.20 3.26
C THR A 6 -15.41 19.90 2.74
N ARG A 7 -14.82 18.76 3.10
CA ARG A 7 -13.76 18.13 2.29
C ARG A 7 -13.61 16.66 2.69
N LEU A 8 -14.20 15.78 1.90
CA LEU A 8 -13.84 14.36 1.86
C LEU A 8 -12.39 14.28 1.36
N THR A 9 -11.42 14.40 2.25
CA THR A 9 -10.03 13.99 2.01
C THR A 9 -10.10 12.47 1.87
N ARG A 10 -10.35 11.97 0.65
CA ARG A 10 -10.42 10.54 0.35
C ARG A 10 -9.03 9.93 0.45
N ILE A 11 -8.47 9.81 1.66
CA ILE A 11 -7.17 9.18 1.87
C ILE A 11 -7.27 7.77 1.31
N THR A 12 -6.42 7.46 0.33
CA THR A 12 -6.29 6.10 -0.19
C THR A 12 -5.05 5.48 0.40
N ILE A 13 -5.20 4.31 1.01
CA ILE A 13 -4.10 3.58 1.65
C ILE A 13 -4.03 2.20 1.00
N ILE A 14 -2.84 1.82 0.55
CA ILE A 14 -2.55 0.47 0.08
C ILE A 14 -1.79 -0.26 1.18
N ASN A 15 -2.33 -1.39 1.62
CA ASN A 15 -1.69 -2.27 2.61
C ASN A 15 -1.01 -3.43 1.89
N PHE A 16 0.28 -3.62 2.17
CA PHE A 16 1.07 -4.74 1.68
C PHE A 16 1.13 -5.81 2.77
N LEU A 17 0.53 -6.96 2.47
CA LEU A 17 0.50 -8.13 3.33
C LEU A 17 1.23 -9.27 2.64
N VAL A 18 2.07 -9.98 3.39
CA VAL A 18 2.81 -11.15 2.90
C VAL A 18 2.15 -12.41 3.44
N TYR A 19 1.75 -13.30 2.55
CA TYR A 19 1.24 -14.61 2.94
C TYR A 19 2.34 -15.65 2.82
N TYR A 20 2.72 -16.26 3.95
CA TYR A 20 3.74 -17.31 4.00
C TYR A 20 3.42 -18.32 5.09
N ASN A 21 3.57 -19.62 4.79
CA ASN A 21 3.36 -20.72 5.72
C ASN A 21 2.02 -20.66 6.49
N LYS A 22 0.91 -20.33 5.80
CA LYS A 22 -0.44 -20.14 6.40
C LYS A 22 -0.56 -18.95 7.36
N HIS A 23 0.44 -18.10 7.43
CA HIS A 23 0.42 -16.85 8.20
C HIS A 23 0.35 -15.65 7.26
N VAL A 24 -0.28 -14.58 7.73
CA VAL A 24 -0.31 -13.27 7.07
C VAL A 24 0.51 -12.31 7.91
N PHE A 25 1.52 -11.71 7.31
CA PHE A 25 2.40 -10.73 7.93
C PHE A 25 2.15 -9.35 7.34
N PHE A 26 2.06 -8.34 8.20
CA PHE A 26 2.03 -6.95 7.74
C PHE A 26 3.43 -6.52 7.33
N HIS A 27 3.60 -6.11 6.07
CA HIS A 27 4.86 -5.56 5.57
C HIS A 27 4.90 -4.05 5.76
N LYS A 28 3.99 -3.33 5.08
CA LYS A 28 3.86 -1.87 5.19
C LYS A 28 2.51 -1.37 4.69
N SER A 29 2.22 -0.11 4.99
CA SER A 29 1.08 0.64 4.43
C SER A 29 1.59 1.90 3.74
N ILE A 30 1.00 2.26 2.60
CA ILE A 30 1.39 3.42 1.81
C ILE A 30 0.18 4.29 1.57
N ASN A 31 0.29 5.56 1.96
CA ASN A 31 -0.67 6.59 1.58
C ASN A 31 -0.46 6.97 0.10
N THR A 32 -1.50 6.79 -0.70
CA THR A 32 -1.54 7.12 -2.13
C THR A 32 -2.56 8.22 -2.43
N PHE A 33 -2.98 8.99 -1.42
CA PHE A 33 -3.91 10.10 -1.59
C PHE A 33 -3.44 11.16 -2.59
N ASP A 34 -2.15 11.47 -2.55
CA ASP A 34 -1.50 12.51 -3.37
C ASP A 34 -0.99 12.00 -4.71
N LYS A 35 -1.05 10.68 -4.95
CA LYS A 35 -0.53 10.05 -6.17
C LYS A 35 -1.66 9.67 -7.10
N ILE A 36 -1.49 9.98 -8.38
CA ILE A 36 -2.37 9.47 -9.44
C ILE A 36 -2.21 7.94 -9.42
N GLN A 37 -3.29 7.25 -9.08
CA GLN A 37 -3.36 5.78 -9.10
C GLN A 37 -3.53 5.29 -10.54
N ASP A 38 -2.54 5.59 -11.39
CA ASP A 38 -2.44 4.93 -12.69
C ASP A 38 -1.90 3.50 -12.49
N ILE A 39 -2.10 2.66 -13.52
CA ILE A 39 -1.69 1.26 -13.50
C ILE A 39 -0.16 1.15 -13.32
N ASN A 40 0.61 1.99 -14.00
CA ASN A 40 2.07 1.99 -13.93
C ASN A 40 2.58 2.30 -12.51
N HIS A 41 1.89 3.17 -11.78
CA HIS A 41 2.24 3.56 -10.42
C HIS A 41 2.05 2.39 -9.46
N ILE A 42 0.95 1.65 -9.61
CA ILE A 42 0.68 0.44 -8.81
C ILE A 42 1.68 -0.67 -9.16
N GLU A 43 1.99 -0.88 -10.44
CA GLU A 43 2.98 -1.87 -10.89
C GLU A 43 4.37 -1.58 -10.32
N ASN A 44 4.86 -0.35 -10.46
CA ASN A 44 6.14 0.07 -9.88
C ASN A 44 6.17 -0.10 -8.35
N LEU A 45 5.04 0.15 -7.68
CA LEU A 45 4.92 -0.02 -6.24
C LEU A 45 5.02 -1.49 -5.83
N MET A 46 4.38 -2.38 -6.59
CA MET A 46 4.47 -3.82 -6.40
C MET A 46 5.89 -4.33 -6.62
N ASP A 47 6.54 -3.94 -7.72
CA ASP A 47 7.92 -4.33 -8.02
C ASP A 47 8.88 -3.92 -6.89
N THR A 48 8.73 -2.69 -6.39
CA THR A 48 9.52 -2.19 -5.26
C THR A 48 9.30 -3.04 -4.00
N VAL A 49 8.05 -3.36 -3.67
CA VAL A 49 7.72 -4.18 -2.50
C VAL A 49 8.28 -5.60 -2.63
N VAL A 50 8.21 -6.20 -3.82
CA VAL A 50 8.74 -7.54 -4.09
C VAL A 50 10.26 -7.55 -3.93
N GLU A 51 10.97 -6.56 -4.45
CA GLU A 51 12.43 -6.45 -4.29
C GLU A 51 12.84 -6.21 -2.84
N GLU A 52 12.12 -5.36 -2.10
CA GLU A 52 12.35 -5.18 -0.66
C GLU A 52 12.23 -6.49 0.13
N ILE A 53 11.17 -7.26 -0.13
CA ILE A 53 10.94 -8.56 0.50
C ILE A 53 12.07 -9.52 0.12
N ARG A 54 12.44 -9.60 -1.17
CA ARG A 54 13.56 -10.45 -1.62
C ARG A 54 14.85 -10.14 -0.87
N LEU A 55 15.23 -8.87 -0.76
CA LEU A 55 16.44 -8.46 -0.04
C LEU A 55 16.40 -8.78 1.46
N GLN A 56 15.21 -8.83 2.06
CA GLN A 56 15.05 -9.18 3.48
C GLN A 56 15.10 -10.70 3.76
N TYR A 57 14.83 -11.54 2.75
CA TYR A 57 14.70 -12.99 2.92
C TYR A 57 15.76 -13.83 2.18
N ILE A 58 16.66 -13.22 1.41
CA ILE A 58 17.87 -13.89 0.92
C ILE A 58 18.89 -13.95 2.08
N VAL A 59 18.98 -15.12 2.72
CA VAL A 59 20.01 -15.50 3.69
C VAL A 59 21.19 -16.15 2.97
#